data_AF-A0A546WYU8-F1
#
_entry.id   AF-A0A546WYU8-F1
#
_cell.length_a   1.000
_cell.length_b   1.000
_cell.length_c   1.000
_cell.angle_alpha   90.00
_cell.angle_beta   90.00
_cell.angle_gamma   90.00
#
_symmetry.space_group_name_H-M   'P 1'
#
loop_
_entity.id
_entity.type
_entity.pdbx_description
1 polymer ?
#
loop_
_entity_poly.entity_id
_entity_poly.type
_entity_poly.pdbx_seq_one_letter_code
_entity_poly.pdbx_strand_id
1 'polypeptide(L)'
;MSEFYLTIPVPVEEFSYMERRLKYLEAMLVRVVRDKRNIQEWFAAPELAAKRLNGLPTTPEAVSRKARKEGWRYRRAKFRNTFFNSYHVTSLPARAFDDLLSRILAMPGIDVVVPVLPDLPDMPAPDKPEAENTAPPWVLPLMRILKTEAAGDIAEAWSLLPERLPPGIPMPTVEEAASMLVDLGLAG
;
A
#
# COMPACT_ATOMS: atom_id res chain seq x y z
N MET A 1 -36.45 -23.30 32.43
CA MET A 1 -35.66 -22.99 31.22
C MET A 1 -34.45 -22.21 31.68
N SER A 2 -33.26 -22.78 31.57
CA SER A 2 -32.01 -22.14 32.03
C SER A 2 -31.47 -21.28 30.89
N GLU A 3 -31.41 -19.97 31.06
CA GLU A 3 -30.71 -19.07 30.14
C GLU A 3 -29.20 -19.35 30.22
N PHE A 4 -28.60 -19.73 29.08
CA PHE A 4 -27.16 -19.80 28.94
C PHE A 4 -26.65 -18.45 28.45
N TYR A 5 -26.03 -17.67 29.34
CA TYR A 5 -25.29 -16.47 28.96
C TYR A 5 -23.97 -16.89 28.31
N LEU A 6 -23.94 -16.92 26.97
CA LEU A 6 -22.75 -17.16 26.14
C LEU A 6 -21.84 -15.92 26.09
N THR A 7 -21.49 -15.35 27.24
CA THR A 7 -20.56 -14.22 27.30
C THR A 7 -19.17 -14.72 27.65
N ILE A 8 -18.23 -14.56 26.71
CA ILE A 8 -16.81 -14.81 26.96
C ILE A 8 -16.19 -13.50 27.48
N PRO A 9 -15.62 -13.48 28.70
CA PRO A 9 -14.94 -12.29 29.20
C PRO A 9 -13.66 -12.05 28.38
N VAL A 10 -13.54 -10.86 27.80
CA VAL A 10 -12.35 -10.42 27.05
C VAL A 10 -11.68 -9.28 27.82
N PRO A 11 -10.35 -9.30 28.02
CA PRO A 11 -9.64 -8.19 28.63
C PRO A 11 -9.90 -6.87 27.91
N VAL A 12 -10.03 -5.77 28.67
CA VAL A 12 -10.37 -4.45 28.10
C VAL A 12 -9.32 -3.97 27.10
N GLU A 13 -8.05 -4.29 27.32
CA GLU A 13 -6.94 -3.95 26.42
C GLU A 13 -7.04 -4.70 25.09
N GLU A 14 -7.46 -5.97 25.14
CA GLU A 14 -7.66 -6.79 23.95
C GLU A 14 -8.88 -6.33 23.17
N PHE A 15 -10.00 -6.06 23.86
CA PHE A 15 -11.18 -5.49 23.24
C PHE A 15 -10.89 -4.14 22.58
N SER A 16 -10.18 -3.24 23.28
CA SER A 16 -9.77 -1.93 22.75
C SER A 16 -8.86 -2.07 21.53
N TYR A 17 -7.96 -3.06 21.53
CA TYR A 17 -7.14 -3.39 20.38
C TYR A 17 -7.99 -3.83 19.19
N MET A 18 -8.94 -4.74 19.40
CA MET A 18 -9.82 -5.25 18.35
C MET A 18 -10.71 -4.14 17.76
N GLU A 19 -11.29 -3.30 18.61
CA GLU A 19 -12.15 -2.18 18.18
C GLU A 19 -11.37 -1.17 17.32
N ARG A 20 -10.17 -0.77 17.77
CA ARG A 20 -9.30 0.13 16.99
C ARG A 20 -8.87 -0.50 15.68
N ARG A 21 -8.54 -1.79 15.69
CA ARG A 21 -8.12 -2.50 14.49
C ARG A 21 -9.26 -2.61 13.49
N LEU A 22 -10.48 -2.92 13.94
CA LEU A 22 -11.67 -2.99 13.09
C LEU A 22 -11.93 -1.64 12.41
N LYS A 23 -12.00 -0.55 13.18
CA LYS A 23 -12.19 0.80 12.64
C LYS A 23 -11.11 1.17 11.60
N TYR A 24 -9.86 0.81 11.87
CA TYR A 24 -8.77 1.06 10.92
C TYR A 24 -8.93 0.25 9.63
N LEU A 25 -9.25 -1.03 9.74
CA LEU A 25 -9.45 -1.92 8.60
C LEU A 25 -10.66 -1.50 7.75
N GLU A 26 -11.74 -1.05 8.37
CA GLU A 26 -12.91 -0.49 7.67
C GLU A 26 -12.52 0.73 6.83
N ALA A 27 -11.79 1.68 7.42
CA ALA A 27 -11.32 2.85 6.70
C ALA A 27 -10.30 2.49 5.60
N MET A 28 -9.44 1.50 5.85
CA MET A 28 -8.53 0.99 4.83
C MET A 28 -9.26 0.28 3.71
N LEU A 29 -10.30 -0.49 3.97
CA LEU A 29 -11.12 -1.12 2.95
C LEU A 29 -11.76 -0.07 2.04
N VAL A 30 -12.31 1.02 2.61
CA VAL A 30 -12.83 2.16 1.84
C VAL A 30 -11.74 2.73 0.92
N ARG A 31 -10.50 2.85 1.42
CA ARG A 31 -9.35 3.29 0.61
C ARG A 31 -8.94 2.29 -0.46
N VAL A 32 -8.87 0.99 -0.16
CA VAL A 32 -8.44 -0.07 -1.10
C VAL A 32 -9.45 -0.19 -2.25
N VAL A 33 -10.75 -0.19 -1.94
CA VAL A 33 -11.82 -0.25 -2.93
C VAL A 33 -11.77 0.95 -3.88
N ARG A 34 -11.33 2.12 -3.39
CA ARG A 34 -11.15 3.33 -4.21
C ARG A 34 -9.84 3.32 -5.01
N ASP A 35 -8.71 3.05 -4.36
CA ASP A 35 -7.37 3.31 -4.92
C ASP A 35 -6.58 2.04 -5.33
N LYS A 36 -7.12 0.82 -5.14
CA LYS A 36 -6.43 -0.48 -5.31
C LYS A 36 -5.09 -0.59 -4.53
N ARG A 37 -4.95 0.11 -3.40
CA ARG A 37 -3.73 0.10 -2.57
C ARG A 37 -3.78 -0.96 -1.48
N ASN A 38 -2.62 -1.47 -1.05
CA ASN A 38 -2.51 -2.44 0.06
C ASN A 38 -2.83 -1.84 1.44
N ILE A 39 -3.35 -2.67 2.34
CA ILE A 39 -3.62 -2.34 3.75
C ILE A 39 -2.29 -2.30 4.52
N GLN A 40 -1.88 -1.12 5.00
CA GLN A 40 -0.67 -0.96 5.81
C GLN A 40 -1.04 -0.78 7.29
N GLU A 41 -0.79 -1.76 8.16
CA GLU A 41 -1.07 -1.65 9.61
C GLU A 41 0.15 -1.26 10.45
N TRP A 42 1.35 -1.34 9.86
CA TRP A 42 2.63 -1.13 10.54
C TRP A 42 3.36 0.06 9.95
N PHE A 43 3.79 0.97 10.83
CA PHE A 43 4.42 2.24 10.45
C PHE A 43 5.79 2.37 11.10
N ALA A 44 6.82 2.65 10.30
CA ALA A 44 8.16 2.92 10.83
C ALA A 44 8.18 4.25 11.61
N ALA A 45 9.03 4.36 12.64
CA ALA A 45 9.24 5.62 13.36
C ALA A 45 9.45 6.85 12.46
N PRO A 46 10.32 6.81 11.41
CA PRO A 46 10.47 7.94 10.49
C PRO A 46 9.22 8.23 9.67
N GLU A 47 8.41 7.22 9.36
CA GLU A 47 7.16 7.41 8.64
C GLU A 47 6.12 8.13 9.50
N LEU A 48 5.97 7.72 10.77
CA LEU A 48 5.07 8.37 11.72
C LEU A 48 5.45 9.83 11.98
N ALA A 49 6.75 10.12 12.12
CA ALA A 49 7.27 11.47 12.27
C ALA A 49 6.93 12.34 11.03
N ALA A 50 7.11 11.80 9.83
CA ALA A 50 6.80 12.50 8.59
C ALA A 50 5.30 12.80 8.41
N LYS A 51 4.41 11.96 8.93
CA LYS A 51 2.96 12.20 8.87
C LYS A 51 2.50 13.39 9.72
N ARG A 52 3.30 13.85 10.70
CA ARG A 52 2.97 14.97 11.60
C ARG A 52 1.55 14.84 12.17
N LEU A 53 1.25 13.67 12.74
CA LEU A 53 -0.05 13.39 13.34
C LEU A 53 -0.17 14.12 14.68
N ASN A 54 -1.37 14.58 14.99
CA ASN A 54 -1.66 15.24 16.25
C ASN A 54 -1.31 14.35 17.46
N GLY A 55 -0.47 14.84 18.37
CA GLY A 55 -0.03 14.10 19.54
C GLY A 55 1.17 13.17 19.31
N LEU A 56 1.76 13.16 18.10
CA LEU A 56 3.06 12.55 17.84
C LEU A 56 4.20 13.57 17.82
N PRO A 57 5.39 13.21 18.31
CA PRO A 57 6.60 13.98 18.07
C PRO A 57 6.94 14.06 16.58
N THR A 58 7.68 15.10 16.19
CA THR A 58 8.06 15.37 14.80
C THR A 58 9.37 14.69 14.39
N THR A 59 10.10 14.06 15.31
CA THR A 59 11.35 13.35 15.02
C THR A 59 11.25 11.84 15.27
N PRO A 60 11.92 10.99 14.46
CA PRO A 60 11.87 9.54 14.61
C PRO A 60 12.33 9.04 15.99
N GLU A 61 13.34 9.67 16.57
CA GLU A 61 13.91 9.32 17.87
C GLU A 61 12.92 9.63 18.98
N ALA A 62 12.22 10.77 18.89
CA ALA A 62 11.20 11.15 19.87
C ALA A 62 9.96 10.25 19.78
N VAL A 63 9.55 9.84 18.56
CA VAL A 63 8.51 8.83 18.36
C VAL A 63 8.93 7.51 19.03
N SER A 64 10.14 7.04 18.80
CA SER A 64 10.65 5.80 19.38
C SER A 64 10.70 5.83 20.91
N ARG A 65 11.12 6.97 21.50
CA ARG A 65 11.09 7.18 22.96
C ARG A 65 9.69 7.16 23.52
N LYS A 66 8.74 7.83 22.87
CA LYS A 66 7.32 7.85 23.29
C LYS A 66 6.72 6.45 23.20
N ALA A 67 6.97 5.73 22.11
CA ALA A 67 6.50 4.37 21.90
C ALA A 67 7.01 3.40 22.97
N ARG A 68 8.28 3.53 23.38
CA ARG A 68 8.85 2.76 24.49
C ARG A 68 8.19 3.12 25.83
N LYS A 69 8.00 4.41 26.10
CA LYS A 69 7.35 4.90 27.33
C LYS A 69 5.92 4.38 27.48
N GLU A 70 5.20 4.28 26.37
CA GLU A 70 3.79 3.90 26.31
C GLU A 70 3.57 2.42 25.94
N GLY A 71 4.63 1.62 25.83
CA GLY A 71 4.54 0.17 25.60
C GLY A 71 3.90 -0.23 24.26
N TRP A 72 4.15 0.53 23.18
CA TRP A 72 3.52 0.27 21.89
C TRP A 72 3.93 -1.08 21.30
N ARG A 73 2.99 -1.77 20.64
CA ARG A 73 3.29 -2.98 19.86
C ARG A 73 4.25 -2.62 18.73
N TYR A 74 5.36 -3.34 18.65
CA TYR A 74 6.39 -3.09 17.66
C TYR A 74 6.89 -4.38 17.02
N ARG A 75 7.42 -4.25 15.80
CA ARG A 75 8.18 -5.27 15.11
C ARG A 75 9.37 -4.63 14.41
N ARG A 76 10.44 -5.39 14.18
CA ARG A 76 11.59 -4.91 13.41
C ARG A 76 11.30 -5.09 11.92
N ALA A 77 11.41 -4.02 11.14
CA ALA A 77 11.19 -4.05 9.70
C ALA A 77 12.19 -3.16 8.96
N LYS A 78 12.40 -3.45 7.67
CA LYS A 78 13.26 -2.65 6.81
C LYS A 78 12.46 -1.45 6.27
N PHE A 79 13.01 -0.25 6.40
CA PHE A 79 12.47 0.98 5.82
C PHE A 79 13.61 1.69 5.09
N ARG A 80 13.45 1.92 3.77
CA ARG A 80 14.46 2.56 2.90
C ARG A 80 15.88 2.02 3.13
N ASN A 81 16.02 0.70 3.07
CA ASN A 81 17.26 -0.06 3.26
C ASN A 81 17.85 -0.08 4.70
N THR A 82 17.26 0.61 5.66
CA THR A 82 17.70 0.60 7.07
C THR A 82 16.67 -0.09 7.96
N PHE A 83 17.12 -0.79 9.01
CA PHE A 83 16.20 -1.41 9.97
C PHE A 83 15.67 -0.41 10.98
N PHE A 84 14.36 -0.30 11.09
CA PHE A 84 13.67 0.50 12.09
C PHE A 84 12.65 -0.34 12.87
N ASN A 85 12.33 0.12 14.07
CA ASN A 85 11.13 -0.35 14.75
C ASN A 85 9.91 0.20 14.02
N SER A 86 9.02 -0.71 13.63
CA SER A 86 7.69 -0.39 13.11
C SER A 86 6.66 -0.63 14.19
N TYR A 87 5.71 0.28 14.32
CA TYR A 87 4.70 0.28 15.35
C TYR A 87 3.33 -0.02 14.73
N HIS A 88 2.53 -0.82 15.44
CA HIS A 88 1.18 -1.14 15.00
C HIS A 88 0.26 0.08 15.20
N VAL A 89 -0.61 0.33 14.23
CA VAL A 89 -1.51 1.50 14.23
C VAL A 89 -2.39 1.59 15.47
N THR A 90 -2.81 0.46 16.04
CA THR A 90 -3.67 0.42 17.24
C THR A 90 -2.99 0.93 18.50
N SER A 91 -1.65 0.92 18.54
CA SER A 91 -0.85 1.39 19.67
C SER A 91 -0.62 2.90 19.65
N LEU A 92 -1.07 3.61 18.60
CA LEU A 92 -0.94 5.05 18.53
C LEU A 92 -1.77 5.75 19.62
N PRO A 93 -1.35 6.96 20.07
CA PRO A 93 -2.16 7.81 20.92
C PRO A 93 -3.50 8.12 20.25
N ALA A 94 -4.57 8.26 21.02
CA ALA A 94 -5.92 8.46 20.49
C ALA A 94 -5.98 9.58 19.44
N ARG A 95 -5.45 10.77 19.77
CA ARG A 95 -5.41 11.92 18.84
C ARG A 95 -4.66 11.63 17.54
N ALA A 96 -3.59 10.82 17.61
CA ALA A 96 -2.81 10.47 16.43
C ALA A 96 -3.54 9.44 15.57
N PHE A 97 -4.22 8.49 16.21
CA PHE A 97 -5.06 7.50 15.55
C PHE A 97 -6.25 8.17 14.86
N ASP A 98 -6.96 9.07 15.55
CA ASP A 98 -8.12 9.79 15.01
C ASP A 98 -7.73 10.71 13.85
N ASP A 99 -6.60 11.40 13.94
CA ASP A 99 -6.06 12.22 12.85
C ASP A 99 -5.67 11.35 11.65
N LEU A 100 -5.01 10.21 11.89
CA LEU A 100 -4.69 9.25 10.82
C LEU A 100 -5.96 8.73 10.13
N LEU A 101 -6.98 8.35 10.90
CA LEU A 101 -8.26 7.87 10.40
C LEU A 101 -8.97 8.96 9.58
N SER A 102 -9.01 10.18 10.09
CA SER A 102 -9.62 11.32 9.42
C SER A 102 -8.96 11.59 8.07
N ARG A 103 -7.63 11.53 7.98
CA ARG A 103 -6.90 11.72 6.71
C ARG A 103 -7.15 10.60 5.70
N ILE A 104 -7.36 9.36 6.18
CA ILE A 104 -7.75 8.23 5.32
C ILE A 104 -9.16 8.44 4.75
N LEU A 105 -10.08 8.94 5.57
CA LEU A 105 -11.48 9.14 5.18
C LEU A 105 -11.72 10.43 4.37
N ALA A 106 -10.93 11.48 4.62
CA ALA A 106 -11.06 12.79 3.98
C ALA A 106 -10.57 12.84 2.52
N MET A 107 -10.27 11.70 1.89
CA MET A 107 -9.82 11.69 0.51
C MET A 107 -10.95 12.16 -0.43
N PRO A 108 -10.70 13.16 -1.31
CA PRO A 108 -11.63 13.50 -2.37
C PRO A 108 -11.83 12.28 -3.29
N GLY A 109 -13.03 12.11 -3.83
CA GLY A 109 -13.29 11.10 -4.85
C GLY A 109 -12.38 11.29 -6.06
N ILE A 110 -12.08 10.21 -6.79
CA ILE A 110 -11.18 10.21 -7.96
C ILE A 110 -11.62 11.24 -9.03
N ASP A 111 -12.90 11.59 -9.05
CA ASP A 111 -13.49 12.54 -9.99
C ASP A 111 -13.66 13.98 -9.44
N VAL A 112 -13.14 14.28 -8.25
CA VAL A 112 -13.21 15.64 -7.71
C VAL A 112 -12.08 16.46 -8.32
N VAL A 113 -12.40 17.22 -9.37
CA VAL A 113 -11.61 18.39 -9.78
C VAL A 113 -11.59 19.34 -8.59
N VAL A 114 -10.51 19.31 -7.81
CA VAL A 114 -10.26 20.31 -6.78
C VAL A 114 -10.14 21.64 -7.51
N PRO A 115 -10.99 22.66 -7.23
CA PRO A 115 -10.80 23.97 -7.81
C PRO A 115 -9.41 24.46 -7.37
N VAL A 116 -8.51 24.60 -8.34
CA VAL A 116 -7.19 25.19 -8.14
C VAL A 116 -7.44 26.58 -7.56
N LEU A 117 -6.98 26.81 -6.33
CA LEU A 117 -6.91 28.15 -5.76
C LEU A 117 -6.03 29.00 -6.69
N PRO A 118 -6.52 30.11 -7.28
CA PRO A 118 -5.82 30.78 -8.38
C PRO A 118 -4.45 31.40 -8.07
N ASP A 119 -4.01 31.48 -6.81
CA ASP A 119 -2.86 32.30 -6.42
C ASP A 119 -1.89 31.61 -5.43
N LEU A 120 -1.65 30.30 -5.59
CA LEU A 120 -0.49 29.69 -4.93
C LEU A 120 0.75 29.92 -5.82
N PRO A 121 1.86 30.44 -5.28
CA PRO A 121 3.10 30.50 -6.04
C PRO A 121 3.48 29.08 -6.46
N ASP A 122 3.81 28.90 -7.74
CA ASP A 122 4.26 27.61 -8.28
C ASP A 122 5.41 27.09 -7.42
N MET A 123 5.10 26.14 -6.53
CA MET A 123 6.14 25.36 -5.89
C MET A 123 6.84 24.60 -7.02
N PRO A 124 8.17 24.68 -7.16
CA PRO A 124 8.88 23.84 -8.11
C PRO A 124 8.48 22.40 -7.79
N ALA A 125 7.85 21.75 -8.77
CA ALA A 125 7.43 20.37 -8.62
C ALA A 125 8.66 19.59 -8.15
N PRO A 126 8.57 18.79 -7.05
CA PRO A 126 9.63 17.85 -6.77
C PRO A 126 9.78 16.99 -8.02
N ASP A 127 11.01 16.88 -8.55
CA ASP A 127 11.35 15.97 -9.64
C ASP A 127 10.83 14.58 -9.25
N LYS A 128 9.63 14.25 -9.73
CA LYS A 128 9.21 12.86 -9.77
C LYS A 128 10.16 12.25 -10.80
N PRO A 129 10.92 11.19 -10.47
CA PRO A 129 11.45 10.38 -11.54
C PRO A 129 10.23 9.97 -12.35
N GLU A 130 10.16 10.43 -13.59
CA GLU A 130 9.17 9.98 -14.55
C GLU A 130 9.27 8.45 -14.51
N ALA A 131 8.22 7.80 -14.00
CA ALA A 131 8.12 6.37 -14.16
C ALA A 131 8.16 6.16 -15.67
N GLU A 132 9.24 5.57 -16.17
CA GLU A 132 9.40 5.22 -17.58
C GLU A 132 8.22 4.34 -17.96
N ASN A 133 7.20 4.97 -18.51
CA ASN A 133 5.89 4.40 -18.79
C ASN A 133 5.95 3.66 -20.13
N THR A 134 7.00 2.87 -20.31
CA THR A 134 7.26 2.11 -21.52
C THR A 134 7.10 0.65 -21.16
N ALA A 135 5.97 0.05 -21.53
CA ALA A 135 5.84 -1.40 -21.49
C ALA A 135 7.05 -2.01 -22.21
N PRO A 136 7.71 -3.03 -21.63
CA PRO A 136 8.87 -3.67 -22.25
C PRO A 136 8.57 -4.09 -23.69
N PRO A 137 9.55 -3.99 -24.61
CA PRO A 137 9.33 -4.15 -26.05
C PRO A 137 8.82 -5.56 -26.46
N TRP A 138 8.93 -6.55 -25.57
CA TRP A 138 8.42 -7.91 -25.76
C TRP A 138 6.92 -8.08 -25.43
N VAL A 139 6.30 -7.14 -24.71
CA VAL A 139 4.90 -7.24 -24.26
C VAL A 139 3.92 -7.18 -25.43
N LEU A 140 4.13 -6.28 -26.38
CA LEU A 140 3.26 -6.14 -27.55
C LEU A 140 3.27 -7.39 -28.45
N PRO A 141 4.44 -7.97 -28.80
CA PRO A 141 4.50 -9.28 -29.45
C PRO A 141 3.73 -10.36 -28.70
N LEU A 142 3.90 -10.47 -27.38
CA LEU A 142 3.19 -11.46 -26.56
C LEU A 142 1.66 -11.29 -26.62
N MET A 143 1.17 -10.06 -26.49
CA MET A 143 -0.26 -9.74 -26.60
C MET A 143 -0.83 -10.06 -27.98
N ARG A 144 -0.03 -9.88 -29.04
CA ARG A 144 -0.41 -10.23 -30.39
C ARG A 144 -0.59 -11.74 -30.53
N ILE A 145 0.40 -12.52 -30.07
CA ILE A 145 0.35 -14.00 -30.12
C ILE A 145 -0.84 -14.52 -29.32
N LEU A 146 -1.07 -14.00 -28.10
CA LEU A 146 -2.24 -14.35 -27.28
C LEU A 146 -3.56 -14.16 -28.02
N LYS A 147 -3.68 -13.07 -28.80
CA LYS A 147 -4.90 -12.70 -29.51
C LYS A 147 -5.08 -13.42 -30.85
N THR A 148 -4.00 -13.75 -31.56
CA THR A 148 -4.06 -14.25 -32.94
C THR A 148 -3.69 -15.70 -33.12
N GLU A 149 -2.79 -16.23 -32.28
CA GLU A 149 -2.15 -17.54 -32.49
C GLU A 149 -2.45 -18.52 -31.35
N ALA A 150 -2.50 -18.07 -30.10
CA ALA A 150 -2.62 -18.94 -28.92
C ALA A 150 -4.01 -18.99 -28.28
N ALA A 151 -5.02 -18.33 -28.88
CA ALA A 151 -6.42 -18.31 -28.39
C ALA A 151 -6.59 -18.01 -26.88
N GLY A 152 -5.68 -17.23 -26.28
CA GLY A 152 -5.68 -16.90 -24.85
C GLY A 152 -4.85 -17.82 -23.94
N ASP A 153 -4.19 -18.85 -24.47
CA ASP A 153 -3.24 -19.68 -23.72
C ASP A 153 -1.87 -18.97 -23.59
N ILE A 154 -1.51 -18.65 -22.34
CA ILE A 154 -0.27 -17.94 -22.00
C ILE A 154 0.96 -18.84 -22.16
N ALA A 155 0.85 -20.14 -21.85
CA ALA A 155 1.96 -21.06 -21.99
C ALA A 155 2.29 -21.28 -23.47
N GLU A 156 1.28 -21.41 -24.32
CA GLU A 156 1.45 -21.51 -25.76
C GLU A 156 2.04 -20.20 -26.34
N ALA A 157 1.48 -19.04 -25.94
CA ALA A 157 2.00 -17.75 -26.40
C ALA A 157 3.46 -17.48 -25.99
N TRP A 158 3.84 -17.94 -24.79
CA TRP A 158 5.21 -17.83 -24.29
C TRP A 158 6.20 -18.69 -25.09
N SER A 159 5.77 -19.89 -25.51
CA SER A 159 6.62 -20.78 -26.31
C SER A 159 6.88 -20.26 -27.74
N LEU A 160 5.93 -19.48 -28.28
CA LEU A 160 6.02 -18.86 -29.61
C LEU A 160 6.75 -17.50 -29.59
N LEU A 161 6.91 -16.88 -28.42
CA LEU A 161 7.51 -15.55 -28.28
C LEU A 161 8.92 -15.44 -28.88
N PRO A 162 9.86 -16.40 -28.69
CA PRO A 162 11.21 -16.30 -29.24
C PRO A 162 11.27 -16.15 -30.76
N GLU A 163 10.33 -16.74 -31.49
CA GLU A 163 10.27 -16.70 -32.96
C GLU A 163 9.61 -15.44 -33.52
N ARG A 164 8.94 -14.67 -32.65
CA ARG A 164 8.15 -13.48 -33.00
C ARG A 164 8.74 -12.17 -32.46
N LEU A 165 9.87 -12.25 -31.76
CA LEU A 165 10.57 -11.08 -31.26
C LEU A 165 11.29 -10.32 -32.40
N PRO A 166 11.18 -8.98 -32.45
CA PRO A 166 12.01 -8.18 -33.34
C PRO A 166 13.51 -8.37 -33.08
N PRO A 167 14.38 -8.21 -34.10
CA PRO A 167 15.80 -8.41 -33.95
C PRO A 167 16.41 -7.43 -32.94
N GLY A 168 17.20 -7.95 -31.99
CA GLY A 168 17.93 -7.16 -31.00
C GLY A 168 17.21 -6.95 -29.65
N ILE A 169 16.04 -7.54 -29.44
CA ILE A 169 15.35 -7.50 -28.14
C ILE A 169 15.76 -8.71 -27.29
N PRO A 170 16.29 -8.50 -26.07
CA PRO A 170 16.58 -9.61 -25.16
C PRO A 170 15.28 -10.24 -24.67
N MET A 171 15.28 -11.56 -24.56
CA MET A 171 14.17 -12.29 -23.95
C MET A 171 14.13 -11.96 -22.45
N PRO A 172 12.96 -11.58 -21.90
CA PRO A 172 12.82 -11.38 -20.45
C PRO A 172 13.08 -12.69 -19.70
N THR A 173 13.55 -12.56 -18.47
CA THR A 173 13.56 -13.70 -17.53
C THR A 173 12.13 -14.11 -17.17
N VAL A 174 11.98 -15.34 -16.68
CA VAL A 174 10.67 -15.87 -16.26
C VAL A 174 10.09 -15.02 -15.13
N GLU A 175 10.93 -14.56 -14.20
CA GLU A 175 10.56 -13.73 -13.07
C GLU A 175 10.08 -12.33 -13.51
N GLU A 176 10.78 -11.69 -14.45
CA GLU A 176 10.38 -10.39 -15.00
C GLU A 176 9.07 -10.49 -15.77
N ALA A 177 8.90 -11.56 -16.55
CA ALA A 177 7.67 -11.78 -17.29
C ALA A 177 6.48 -12.08 -16.38
N ALA A 178 6.67 -12.90 -15.34
CA ALA A 178 5.62 -13.19 -14.36
C ALA A 178 5.18 -11.92 -13.64
N SER A 179 6.12 -11.08 -13.19
CA SER A 179 5.80 -9.79 -12.56
C SER A 179 4.97 -8.91 -13.49
N MET A 180 5.40 -8.76 -14.75
CA MET A 180 4.71 -7.93 -15.72
C MET A 180 3.34 -8.48 -16.12
N LEU A 181 3.16 -9.81 -16.20
CA LEU A 181 1.87 -10.44 -16.52
C LEU A 181 0.85 -10.28 -15.39
N VAL A 182 1.31 -10.32 -14.14
CA VAL A 182 0.48 -10.01 -12.96
C VAL A 182 0.09 -8.53 -12.96
N ASP A 183 1.03 -7.63 -13.26
CA ASP A 183 0.76 -6.19 -13.35
C ASP A 183 -0.24 -5.86 -14.48
N LEU A 184 -0.23 -6.63 -15.57
CA LEU A 184 -1.17 -6.52 -16.69
C LEU A 184 -2.51 -7.25 -16.45
N GLY A 185 -2.66 -7.99 -15.33
CA GLY A 185 -3.87 -8.73 -14.99
C GLY A 185 -4.14 -9.95 -15.87
N LEU A 186 -3.11 -10.49 -16.52
CA LEU A 186 -3.20 -11.65 -17.43
C LEU A 186 -2.92 -12.97 -16.71
N ALA A 187 -2.18 -12.94 -15.59
CA ALA A 187 -1.88 -14.10 -14.76
C ALA A 187 -2.27 -13.82 -13.30
N GLY A 188 -2.76 -14.85 -12.60
CA GLY A 188 -3.17 -14.82 -11.20
C GLY A 188 -2.75 -16.07 -10.45
#